data_AF-G2FJQ5-F1
#
_entry.id   AF-G2FJQ5-F1
#
_cell.length_a   1.000
_cell.length_b   1.000
_cell.length_c   1.000
_cell.angle_alpha   90.00
_cell.angle_beta   90.00
_cell.angle_gamma   90.00
#
_symmetry.space_group_name_H-M   'P 1'
#
loop_
_entity.id
_entity.type
_entity.pdbx_description
1 polymer ?
#
loop_
_entity_poly.entity_id
_entity_poly.type
_entity_poly.pdbx_seq_one_letter_code
_entity_poly.pdbx_strand_id
1 'polypeptide(L)'
;MNTNASSPAEGSSLDTVKLLLAAGLIVAAILGFYYFDAHSQLLRVLGMLLVVGVAVAIAYQTTVGRTVWQFASDSKVEVRRVVWPSRQETVQTTLIVFVMVLIMGFVLWMFDMMLGWVLRTLTGG
;
A
#
# COMPACT_ATOMS: atom_id res chain seq x y z
N MET A 1 -0.21 29.16 -39.64
CA MET A 1 0.34 28.04 -38.84
C MET A 1 1.37 28.64 -37.91
N ASN A 2 0.94 28.98 -36.69
CA ASN A 2 1.72 29.75 -35.73
C ASN A 2 1.46 29.11 -34.36
N THR A 3 2.16 28.02 -34.05
CA THR A 3 2.15 27.44 -32.71
C THR A 3 3.15 28.21 -31.85
N ASN A 4 2.73 29.39 -31.39
CA ASN A 4 3.34 30.05 -30.24
C ASN A 4 2.96 29.24 -29.00
N ALA A 5 3.73 28.18 -28.75
CA ALA A 5 3.72 27.47 -27.49
C ALA A 5 4.54 28.27 -26.46
N SER A 6 3.99 29.40 -26.03
CA SER A 6 4.35 30.09 -24.79
C SER A 6 3.18 29.81 -23.83
N SER A 7 3.27 29.17 -22.66
CA SER A 7 4.37 28.80 -21.78
C SER A 7 3.86 27.66 -20.87
N PRO A 8 4.58 26.53 -20.68
CA PRO A 8 4.35 25.66 -19.54
C PRO A 8 5.24 26.13 -18.38
N ALA A 9 4.92 27.28 -17.78
CA ALA A 9 5.70 27.84 -16.67
C ALA A 9 4.84 28.69 -15.73
N GLU A 10 3.83 28.07 -15.10
CA GLU A 10 3.14 28.64 -13.93
C GLU A 10 2.92 27.61 -12.81
N GLY A 11 3.88 26.69 -12.66
CA GLY A 11 4.24 26.16 -11.34
C GLY A 11 5.56 26.84 -11.00
N SER A 12 5.55 27.72 -10.00
CA SER A 12 6.72 28.52 -9.61
C SER A 12 7.98 27.65 -9.58
N SER A 13 9.08 28.08 -10.20
CA SER A 13 10.35 27.34 -10.16
C SER A 13 10.78 26.97 -8.73
N LEU A 14 10.33 27.75 -7.75
CA LEU A 14 10.49 27.49 -6.31
C LEU A 14 9.76 26.23 -5.83
N ASP A 15 8.61 25.88 -6.41
CA ASP A 15 7.85 24.68 -6.07
C ASP A 15 8.54 23.42 -6.59
N THR A 16 9.10 23.47 -7.81
CA THR A 16 9.92 22.39 -8.36
C THR A 16 11.19 22.19 -7.52
N VAL A 17 11.84 23.28 -7.11
CA VAL A 17 13.03 23.22 -6.24
C VAL A 17 12.69 22.66 -4.87
N LYS A 18 11.58 23.09 -4.24
CA LYS A 18 11.12 22.53 -2.96
C LYS A 18 10.80 21.05 -3.05
N LEU A 19 10.18 20.61 -4.14
CA LEU A 19 9.87 19.20 -4.36
C LEU A 19 11.12 18.36 -4.56
N LEU A 20 12.09 18.83 -5.35
CA LEU A 20 13.38 18.18 -5.51
C LEU A 20 14.16 18.13 -4.19
N LEU A 21 14.10 19.18 -3.38
CA LEU A 21 14.71 19.22 -2.05
C LEU A 21 14.04 18.21 -1.11
N ALA A 22 12.71 18.11 -1.11
CA ALA A 22 11.98 17.11 -0.34
C ALA A 22 12.33 15.67 -0.77
N ALA A 23 12.43 15.41 -2.09
CA ALA A 23 12.88 14.13 -2.61
C ALA A 23 14.32 13.82 -2.18
N GLY A 24 15.21 14.81 -2.25
CA GLY A 24 16.59 14.70 -1.77
C GLY A 24 16.68 14.39 -0.26
N LEU A 25 15.82 15.02 0.55
CA LEU A 25 15.72 14.74 1.99
C LEU A 25 15.30 13.30 2.28
N ILE A 26 14.37 12.73 1.49
CA ILE A 26 13.95 11.33 1.64
C ILE A 26 15.11 10.40 1.30
N VAL A 27 15.83 10.66 0.21
CA VAL A 27 17.01 9.87 -0.17
C VAL A 27 18.09 9.97 0.91
N ALA A 28 18.34 11.17 1.44
CA ALA A 28 19.28 11.37 2.54
C ALA A 28 18.82 10.65 3.82
N ALA A 29 17.53 10.59 4.12
CA ALA A 29 16.99 9.84 5.26
C ALA A 29 17.23 8.34 5.10
N ILE A 30 17.04 7.80 3.89
CA ILE A 30 17.29 6.38 3.58
C ILE A 30 18.78 6.07 3.71
N LEU A 31 19.66 6.88 3.10
CA LEU A 31 21.10 6.69 3.19
C LEU A 31 21.61 6.84 4.64
N GLY A 32 21.10 7.83 5.37
CA GLY A 32 21.38 8.03 6.78
C GLY A 32 20.90 6.85 7.63
N PHE A 33 19.75 6.25 7.31
CA PHE A 33 19.32 5.01 7.93
C PHE A 33 20.37 3.93 7.71
N TYR A 34 20.85 3.67 6.50
CA TYR A 34 21.89 2.66 6.25
C TYR A 34 23.22 2.95 6.96
N TYR A 35 23.65 4.22 7.03
CA TYR A 35 24.94 4.59 7.62
C TYR A 35 24.99 4.44 9.15
N PHE A 36 23.88 4.68 9.86
CA PHE A 36 23.80 4.61 11.33
C PHE A 36 23.65 3.17 11.86
N ASP A 37 24.37 2.20 11.28
CA ASP A 37 24.23 0.77 11.61
C ASP A 37 24.67 0.41 13.03
N ALA A 38 25.55 1.21 13.61
CA ALA A 38 26.14 0.95 14.92
C ALA A 38 25.31 1.46 16.12
N HIS A 39 24.10 2.02 15.92
CA HIS A 39 23.29 2.61 17.00
C HIS A 39 21.95 1.88 17.21
N SER A 40 21.39 2.04 18.42
CA SER A 40 20.10 1.44 18.83
C SER A 40 18.99 1.67 17.80
N GLN A 41 18.30 0.59 17.44
CA GLN A 41 17.26 0.55 16.40
C GLN A 41 16.15 1.60 16.60
N LEU A 42 15.86 1.98 17.84
CA LEU A 42 14.86 2.99 18.17
C LEU A 42 15.27 4.40 17.71
N LEU A 43 16.54 4.79 17.87
CA LEU A 43 17.04 6.12 17.49
C LEU A 43 17.05 6.30 15.96
N ARG A 44 17.41 5.25 15.21
CA ARG A 44 17.37 5.24 13.74
C ARG A 44 15.96 5.47 13.21
N VAL A 45 14.98 4.72 13.72
CA VAL A 45 13.58 4.81 13.28
C VAL A 45 12.99 6.18 13.62
N LEU A 46 13.28 6.70 14.82
CA LEU A 46 12.77 8.00 15.26
C LEU A 46 13.38 9.16 14.44
N GLY A 47 14.68 9.09 14.13
CA GLY A 47 15.34 10.04 13.24
C GLY A 47 14.80 10.00 11.81
N MET A 48 14.62 8.80 11.25
CA MET A 48 14.02 8.62 9.92
C MET A 48 12.58 9.17 9.86
N LEU A 49 11.75 8.88 10.87
CA LEU A 49 10.40 9.42 10.97
C LEU A 49 10.39 10.95 11.03
N LEU A 50 11.32 11.56 11.75
CA LEU A 50 11.45 13.01 11.81
C LEU A 50 11.79 13.62 10.44
N VAL A 51 12.79 13.08 9.74
CA VAL A 51 13.21 13.60 8.43
C VAL A 51 12.12 13.39 7.37
N VAL A 52 11.49 12.22 7.35
CA VAL A 52 10.35 11.94 6.47
C VAL A 52 9.19 12.88 6.78
N GLY A 53 8.89 13.13 8.07
CA GLY A 53 7.86 14.07 8.47
C GLY A 53 8.11 15.49 7.96
N VAL A 54 9.35 15.97 8.04
CA VAL A 54 9.76 17.28 7.50
C VAL A 54 9.65 17.31 5.97
N ALA A 55 10.12 16.26 5.28
CA ALA A 55 10.03 16.17 3.82
C ALA A 55 8.56 16.19 3.34
N VAL A 56 7.69 15.46 4.04
CA VAL A 56 6.25 15.43 3.77
C VAL A 56 5.62 16.81 4.04
N ALA A 57 5.98 17.49 5.13
CA ALA A 57 5.49 18.84 5.42
C ALA A 57 5.87 19.86 4.32
N ILE A 58 7.11 19.77 3.81
CA ILE A 58 7.58 20.60 2.69
C ILE A 58 6.82 20.26 1.40
N ALA A 59 6.61 18.97 1.12
CA ALA A 59 5.85 18.52 -0.04
C ALA A 59 4.39 18.99 0.00
N TYR A 60 3.74 18.97 1.16
CA TYR A 60 2.36 19.48 1.33
C TYR A 60 2.23 20.99 1.13
N GLN A 61 3.28 21.77 1.40
CA GLN A 61 3.28 23.21 1.15
C GLN A 61 3.43 23.57 -0.34
N THR A 62 3.70 22.60 -1.21
CA THR A 62 3.90 22.80 -2.64
C THR A 62 2.57 22.73 -3.40
N THR A 63 2.42 23.51 -4.48
CA THR A 63 1.23 23.52 -5.36
C THR A 63 0.83 22.12 -5.82
N VAL A 64 1.80 21.29 -6.21
CA VAL A 64 1.60 19.88 -6.58
C VAL A 64 0.96 19.07 -5.44
N GLY A 65 1.41 19.25 -4.19
CA GLY A 65 0.86 18.55 -3.02
C GLY A 65 -0.60 18.94 -2.73
N ARG A 66 -0.93 20.22 -2.91
CA ARG A 66 -2.31 20.71 -2.76
C ARG A 66 -3.23 20.20 -3.87
N THR A 67 -2.75 20.14 -5.10
CA THR A 67 -3.49 19.60 -6.25
C THR A 67 -3.79 18.11 -6.07
N VAL A 68 -2.81 17.30 -5.62
CA VAL A 68 -3.03 15.88 -5.32
C VAL A 68 -4.07 15.69 -4.21
N TRP A 69 -4.03 16.53 -3.16
CA TRP A 69 -5.04 16.50 -2.10
C TRP A 69 -6.45 16.84 -2.62
N GLN A 70 -6.55 17.81 -3.52
CA GLN A 70 -7.80 18.19 -4.15
C GLN A 70 -8.35 17.08 -5.06
N PHE A 71 -7.51 16.48 -5.91
CA PHE A 71 -7.86 15.30 -6.72
C PHE A 71 -8.29 14.10 -5.86
N ALA A 72 -7.63 13.87 -4.72
CA ALA A 72 -8.01 12.81 -3.79
C ALA A 72 -9.37 13.09 -3.13
N SER A 73 -9.67 14.37 -2.83
CA SER A 73 -10.98 14.79 -2.33
C SER A 73 -12.08 14.61 -3.38
N ASP A 74 -11.82 15.01 -4.62
CA ASP A 74 -12.77 14.89 -5.73
C ASP A 74 -13.03 13.43 -6.09
N SER A 75 -12.01 12.56 -6.01
CA SER A 75 -12.15 11.11 -6.19
C SER A 75 -13.04 10.45 -5.13
N LYS A 76 -13.09 10.97 -3.89
CA LYS A 76 -14.01 10.49 -2.85
C LYS A 76 -15.48 10.75 -3.20
N VAL A 77 -15.75 11.79 -4.00
CA VAL A 77 -17.12 12.11 -4.45
C VAL A 77 -17.58 11.09 -5.51
N GLU A 78 -16.67 10.61 -6.36
CA GLU A 78 -16.96 9.59 -7.37
C GLU A 78 -17.07 8.17 -6.78
N VAL A 79 -16.25 7.84 -5.78
CA VAL A 79 -16.35 6.55 -5.04
C VAL A 79 -17.72 6.40 -4.35
N ARG A 80 -18.36 7.51 -3.96
CA ARG A 80 -19.73 7.48 -3.41
C ARG A 80 -20.81 7.22 -4.45
N ARG A 81 -20.50 7.38 -5.75
CA ARG A 81 -21.39 7.02 -6.87
C ARG A 81 -21.23 5.59 -7.34
N VAL A 82 -20.18 4.90 -6.89
CA VAL A 82 -20.08 3.45 -7.05
C VAL A 82 -21.19 2.84 -6.20
N VAL A 83 -22.25 2.40 -6.88
CA VAL A 83 -23.33 1.60 -6.31
C VAL A 83 -22.69 0.32 -5.79
N TRP A 84 -22.25 0.34 -4.54
CA TRP A 84 -21.69 -0.83 -3.90
C TRP A 84 -22.80 -1.88 -3.85
N PRO A 85 -22.59 -3.05 -4.48
CA PRO A 85 -23.60 -4.09 -4.55
C PRO A 85 -24.06 -4.46 -3.14
N SER A 86 -25.35 -4.75 -3.00
CA SER A 86 -25.98 -4.97 -1.70
C SER A 86 -25.31 -6.13 -0.96
N ARG A 87 -25.09 -5.97 0.36
CA ARG A 87 -24.37 -6.93 1.20
C ARG A 87 -24.98 -8.34 1.19
N GLN A 88 -26.26 -8.46 0.84
CA GLN A 88 -26.99 -9.73 0.87
C GLN A 88 -26.51 -10.71 -0.20
N GLU A 89 -26.21 -10.23 -1.41
CA GLU A 89 -25.71 -11.08 -2.51
C GLU A 89 -24.28 -11.57 -2.23
N THR A 90 -23.43 -10.68 -1.68
CA THR A 90 -22.03 -11.01 -1.36
C THR A 90 -21.92 -12.07 -0.26
N VAL A 91 -22.77 -11.97 0.77
CA VAL A 91 -22.77 -12.94 1.87
C VAL A 91 -23.28 -14.30 1.40
N GLN A 92 -24.29 -14.33 0.51
CA GLN A 92 -24.80 -15.59 -0.02
C GLN A 92 -23.75 -16.36 -0.81
N THR A 93 -23.01 -15.69 -1.71
CA THR A 93 -21.91 -16.32 -2.44
C THR A 93 -20.79 -16.77 -1.49
N THR A 94 -20.43 -15.97 -0.49
CA THR A 94 -19.38 -16.32 0.48
C THR A 94 -19.78 -17.53 1.32
N LEU A 95 -21.05 -17.63 1.74
CA LEU A 95 -21.57 -18.76 2.51
C LEU A 95 -21.50 -20.06 1.70
N ILE A 96 -21.88 -20.03 0.42
CA ILE A 96 -21.81 -21.19 -0.48
C ILE A 96 -20.36 -21.66 -0.61
N VAL A 97 -19.42 -20.74 -0.86
CA VAL A 97 -17.99 -21.07 -0.95
C VAL A 97 -17.48 -21.64 0.39
N PHE A 98 -17.89 -21.07 1.51
CA PHE A 98 -17.48 -21.53 2.84
C PHE A 98 -17.93 -22.97 3.10
N VAL A 99 -19.19 -23.30 2.77
CA VAL A 99 -19.72 -24.67 2.88
C VAL A 99 -18.95 -25.63 1.95
N MET A 100 -18.67 -25.22 0.72
CA MET A 100 -17.91 -26.04 -0.23
C MET A 100 -16.49 -26.34 0.29
N VAL A 101 -15.80 -25.34 0.83
CA VAL A 101 -14.45 -25.50 1.38
C VAL A 101 -14.46 -26.38 2.64
N LEU A 102 -15.47 -26.26 3.51
CA LEU A 102 -15.63 -27.15 4.67
C LEU A 102 -15.81 -28.61 4.23
N ILE A 103 -16.65 -28.87 3.23
CA ILE A 103 -16.86 -30.22 2.69
C ILE A 103 -15.55 -30.75 2.10
N MET A 104 -14.88 -29.95 1.26
CA MET A 104 -13.62 -30.34 0.63
C MET A 104 -12.52 -30.63 1.67
N GLY A 105 -12.40 -29.78 2.69
CA GLY A 105 -11.45 -29.95 3.78
C GLY A 105 -11.76 -31.19 4.63
N PHE A 106 -13.04 -31.47 4.90
CA PHE A 106 -13.45 -32.67 5.61
C PHE A 106 -13.14 -33.96 4.83
N VAL A 107 -13.41 -33.95 3.51
CA VAL A 107 -13.07 -35.08 2.64
C VAL A 107 -11.57 -35.31 2.62
N LEU A 108 -10.77 -34.27 2.38
CA LEU A 108 -9.30 -34.39 2.39
C LEU A 108 -8.80 -34.94 3.72
N TRP A 109 -9.25 -34.36 4.85
CA TRP A 109 -8.88 -34.83 6.19
C TRP A 109 -9.19 -36.33 6.41
N MET A 110 -10.34 -36.80 5.92
CA MET A 110 -10.71 -38.22 5.98
C MET A 110 -9.76 -39.09 5.14
N PHE A 111 -9.40 -38.63 3.93
CA PHE A 111 -8.41 -39.30 3.08
C PHE A 111 -7.02 -39.31 3.72
N ASP A 112 -6.57 -38.21 4.32
CA ASP A 112 -5.30 -38.12 5.05
C ASP A 112 -5.23 -39.13 6.19
N MET A 113 -6.31 -39.26 6.97
CA MET A 113 -6.40 -40.23 8.06
C MET A 113 -6.40 -41.67 7.54
N MET A 114 -7.12 -41.94 6.45
CA MET A 114 -7.17 -43.26 5.82
C MET A 114 -5.81 -43.66 5.22
N LEU A 115 -5.16 -42.76 4.48
CA LEU A 115 -3.82 -42.97 3.94
C LEU A 115 -2.81 -43.17 5.05
N GLY A 116 -2.87 -42.36 6.11
CA GLY A 116 -2.01 -42.51 7.29
C GLY A 116 -2.19 -43.86 7.97
N TRP A 117 -3.42 -44.37 8.07
CA TRP A 117 -3.69 -45.71 8.61
C TRP A 117 -3.11 -46.80 7.72
N VAL A 118 -3.35 -46.76 6.40
CA VAL A 118 -2.81 -47.74 5.43
C VAL A 118 -1.28 -47.73 5.42
N LEU A 119 -0.65 -46.56 5.47
CA LEU A 119 0.80 -46.45 5.52
C LEU A 119 1.36 -47.04 6.82
N ARG A 120 0.69 -46.84 7.96
CA ARG A 120 1.11 -47.44 9.24
C ARG A 120 1.01 -48.97 9.21
N THR A 121 -0.05 -49.53 8.64
CA THR A 121 -0.20 -50.98 8.53
C THR A 121 0.78 -51.61 7.54
N LEU A 122 1.14 -50.92 6.45
CA LEU A 122 2.08 -51.41 5.44
C LEU A 122 3.55 -51.26 5.84
N THR A 123 3.93 -50.15 6.48
CA THR A 123 5.34 -49.88 6.84
C THR A 123 5.77 -50.61 8.12
N GLY A 124 4.88 -51.42 8.71
CA GLY A 124 5.23 -52.33 9.80
C GLY A 124 5.52 -51.63 11.13
N GLY A 125 4.59 -50.77 11.57
CA GLY A 125 4.40 -50.51 12.99
C GLY A 125 3.49 -51.56 13.62
#